data_AF-A0A7W1CPN4-F1
#
_entry.id   AF-A0A7W1CPN4-F1
#
_cell.length_a   1.000
_cell.length_b   1.000
_cell.length_c   1.000
_cell.angle_alpha   90.00
_cell.angle_beta   90.00
_cell.angle_gamma   90.00
#
_symmetry.space_group_name_H-M   'P 1'
#
loop_
_entity.id
_entity.type
_entity.pdbx_description
1 polymer ?
#
loop_
_entity_poly.entity_id
_entity_poly.type
_entity_poly.pdbx_seq_one_letter_code
_entity_poly.pdbx_strand_id
1 'polypeptide(L)'
;MRVILTALEEQHAELAALVAAIDDASWQQPTRCPGWSIADVVLHLAQTDELAVASVQGRFRAGLEEFAGGLDAPHNVDDGAAAMVANERGLSDDAVFERWRTGAAAIRSALAASDPHHRVE
;
A
#
# COMPACT_ATOMS: atom_id res chain seq x y z
N MET A 1 8.84 13.54 -14.52
CA MET A 1 8.05 12.32 -14.29
C MET A 1 8.81 11.04 -14.63
N ARG A 2 9.41 10.89 -15.84
CA ARG A 2 10.11 9.64 -16.24
C ARG A 2 11.15 9.12 -15.23
N VAL A 3 12.06 9.97 -14.74
CA VAL A 3 13.08 9.57 -13.74
C VAL A 3 12.45 9.05 -12.44
N ILE A 4 11.36 9.68 -11.98
CA ILE A 4 10.66 9.28 -10.76
C ILE A 4 9.98 7.92 -10.96
N LEU A 5 9.34 7.70 -12.10
CA LEU A 5 8.70 6.42 -12.41
C LEU A 5 9.70 5.26 -12.54
N THR A 6 10.86 5.52 -13.16
CA THR A 6 11.95 4.53 -13.22
C THR A 6 12.48 4.20 -11.82
N ALA A 7 12.74 5.22 -10.99
CA ALA A 7 13.18 4.99 -9.61
C ALA A 7 12.11 4.22 -8.81
N LEU A 8 10.83 4.54 -8.97
CA LEU A 8 9.74 3.82 -8.30
C LEU A 8 9.65 2.36 -8.75
N GLU A 9 9.82 2.08 -10.04
CA GLU A 9 9.88 0.72 -10.56
C GLU A 9 11.06 -0.07 -9.98
N GLU A 10 12.25 0.52 -9.93
CA GLU A 10 13.44 -0.08 -9.34
C GLU A 10 13.24 -0.39 -7.85
N GLN A 11 12.68 0.54 -7.09
CA GLN A 11 12.40 0.34 -5.66
C GLN A 11 11.33 -0.72 -5.40
N HIS A 12 10.27 -0.78 -6.22
CA HIS A 12 9.29 -1.86 -6.13
C HIS A 12 9.88 -3.22 -6.50
N ALA A 13 10.76 -3.28 -7.51
CA ALA A 13 11.44 -4.51 -7.89
C ALA A 13 12.39 -5.02 -6.80
N GLU A 14 13.15 -4.11 -6.18
CA GLU A 14 14.03 -4.41 -5.04
C GLU A 14 13.21 -4.96 -3.86
N LEU A 15 12.14 -4.27 -3.46
CA LEU A 15 11.29 -4.73 -2.37
C LEU A 15 10.60 -6.07 -2.69
N ALA A 16 10.18 -6.30 -3.93
CA ALA A 16 9.58 -7.56 -4.34
C ALA A 16 10.58 -8.72 -4.24
N ALA A 17 11.84 -8.50 -4.59
CA ALA A 17 12.89 -9.50 -4.40
C ALA A 17 13.15 -9.80 -2.93
N LEU A 18 13.14 -8.78 -2.06
CA LEU A 18 13.28 -8.96 -0.61
C LEU A 18 12.12 -9.76 -0.01
N VAL A 19 10.88 -9.38 -0.34
CA VAL A 19 9.68 -10.05 0.17
C VAL A 19 9.56 -11.48 -0.36
N ALA A 20 9.89 -11.73 -1.63
CA ALA A 20 9.89 -13.08 -2.20
C ALA A 20 10.92 -14.04 -1.57
N ALA A 21 11.93 -13.50 -0.87
CA ALA A 21 12.94 -14.30 -0.17
C ALA A 21 12.57 -14.61 1.30
N ILE A 22 11.45 -14.08 1.79
CA ILE A 22 10.97 -14.31 3.16
C ILE A 22 10.33 -15.70 3.22
N ASP A 23 10.74 -16.50 4.20
CA ASP A 23 10.09 -17.79 4.44
C ASP A 23 8.72 -17.62 5.10
N ASP A 24 7.81 -18.58 4.87
CA ASP A 24 6.44 -18.54 5.39
C ASP A 24 6.39 -18.33 6.92
N ALA A 25 7.38 -18.84 7.65
CA ALA A 25 7.46 -18.70 9.11
C ALA A 25 7.83 -17.28 9.57
N SER A 26 8.51 -16.49 8.73
CA SER A 26 9.01 -15.15 9.09
C SER A 26 8.02 -14.03 8.85
N TRP A 27 6.96 -14.24 8.07
CA TRP A 27 5.96 -13.20 7.78
C TRP A 27 5.30 -12.61 9.03
N GLN A 28 5.19 -13.40 10.10
CA GLN A 28 4.62 -12.99 11.37
C GLN A 28 5.65 -12.40 12.36
N GLN A 29 6.92 -12.26 11.96
CA GLN A 29 7.95 -11.68 12.82
C GLN A 29 7.69 -10.19 13.09
N PRO A 30 7.95 -9.72 14.33
CA PRO A 30 7.78 -8.31 14.67
C PRO A 30 8.77 -7.43 13.90
N THR A 31 8.32 -6.23 13.53
CA THR A 31 9.14 -5.25 12.83
C THR A 31 9.56 -4.09 13.74
N ARG A 32 10.21 -3.08 13.16
CA ARG A 32 10.49 -1.81 13.85
C ARG A 32 9.25 -0.93 14.00
N CYS A 33 8.14 -1.26 13.34
CA CYS A 33 6.83 -0.66 13.55
C CYS A 33 6.15 -1.40 14.71
N PRO A 34 5.99 -0.79 15.90
CA PRO A 34 5.49 -1.49 17.07
C PRO A 34 4.11 -2.13 16.81
N GLY A 35 3.97 -3.42 17.11
CA GLY A 35 2.73 -4.17 16.90
C GLY A 35 2.47 -4.63 15.46
N TRP A 36 3.38 -4.36 14.52
CA TRP A 36 3.26 -4.78 13.12
C TRP A 36 4.26 -5.88 12.80
N SER A 37 3.73 -6.96 12.23
CA SER A 37 4.48 -8.02 11.56
C SER A 37 4.97 -7.57 10.18
N ILE A 38 5.75 -8.41 9.51
CA ILE A 38 6.12 -8.17 8.10
C ILE A 38 4.87 -8.17 7.23
N ALA A 39 3.93 -9.10 7.46
CA ALA A 39 2.64 -9.14 6.76
C ALA A 39 1.87 -7.82 6.88
N ASP A 40 1.88 -7.21 8.06
CA ASP A 40 1.20 -5.94 8.30
C ASP A 40 1.84 -4.78 7.54
N VAL A 41 3.17 -4.75 7.46
CA VAL A 41 3.89 -3.75 6.67
C VAL A 41 3.57 -3.90 5.19
N VAL A 42 3.59 -5.12 4.65
CA VAL A 42 3.29 -5.34 3.23
C VAL A 42 1.82 -5.06 2.91
N LEU A 43 0.89 -5.41 3.82
CA LEU A 43 -0.53 -5.08 3.70
C LEU A 43 -0.73 -3.56 3.67
N HIS A 44 -0.06 -2.82 4.57
CA HIS A 44 -0.12 -1.36 4.59
C HIS A 44 0.37 -0.73 3.27
N LEU A 45 1.43 -1.27 2.67
CA LEU A 45 1.93 -0.82 1.36
C LEU A 45 0.90 -1.06 0.26
N ALA A 46 0.27 -2.25 0.23
CA ALA A 46 -0.79 -2.56 -0.73
C ALA A 46 -1.95 -1.54 -0.64
N GLN A 47 -2.43 -1.28 0.57
CA GLN A 47 -3.54 -0.36 0.80
C GLN A 47 -3.17 1.09 0.44
N THR A 48 -1.92 1.48 0.67
CA THR A 48 -1.43 2.83 0.31
C THR A 48 -1.35 3.00 -1.21
N ASP A 49 -0.88 2.00 -1.95
CA ASP A 49 -0.88 2.02 -3.41
C ASP A 49 -2.31 2.09 -3.98
N GLU A 50 -3.25 1.34 -3.38
CA GLU A 50 -4.67 1.35 -3.75
C GLU A 50 -5.32 2.72 -3.49
N LEU A 51 -5.03 3.36 -2.35
CA LEU A 51 -5.46 4.72 -2.07
C LEU A 51 -4.85 5.75 -3.03
N ALA A 52 -3.58 5.58 -3.41
CA ALA A 52 -2.93 6.45 -4.38
C ALA A 52 -3.58 6.31 -5.77
N VAL A 53 -3.93 5.10 -6.20
CA VAL A 53 -4.71 4.86 -7.43
C VAL A 53 -6.08 5.52 -7.32
N ALA A 54 -6.78 5.36 -6.19
CA ALA A 54 -8.07 6.00 -5.97
C ALA A 54 -7.97 7.53 -6.04
N SER A 55 -6.89 8.12 -5.51
CA SER A 55 -6.63 9.56 -5.59
C SER A 55 -6.44 10.05 -7.03
N VAL A 56 -5.61 9.36 -7.83
CA VAL A 56 -5.45 9.66 -9.27
C VAL A 56 -6.78 9.62 -10.02
N GLN A 57 -7.72 8.79 -9.57
CA GLN A 57 -9.05 8.63 -10.17
C GLN A 57 -10.11 9.60 -9.60
N GLY A 58 -9.75 10.51 -8.68
CA GLY A 58 -10.72 11.40 -8.02
C GLY A 58 -11.66 10.69 -7.04
N ARG A 59 -11.25 9.52 -6.52
CA ARG A 59 -12.04 8.65 -5.63
C ARG A 59 -11.41 8.49 -4.25
N PHE A 60 -10.51 9.39 -3.84
CA PHE A 60 -9.74 9.23 -2.60
C PHE A 60 -10.63 9.03 -1.37
N ARG A 61 -11.66 9.88 -1.19
CA ARG A 61 -12.59 9.77 -0.07
C ARG A 61 -13.33 8.43 -0.04
N ALA A 62 -13.77 7.94 -1.20
CA ALA A 62 -14.45 6.64 -1.29
C ALA A 62 -13.49 5.48 -0.95
N GLY A 63 -12.22 5.56 -1.38
CA GLY A 63 -11.20 4.58 -1.00
C GLY A 63 -10.88 4.60 0.49
N LEU A 64 -10.82 5.78 1.12
CA LEU A 64 -10.65 5.87 2.57
C LEU A 64 -11.82 5.24 3.32
N GLU A 65 -13.06 5.49 2.88
CA GLU A 65 -14.26 4.89 3.47
C GLU A 65 -14.24 3.36 3.37
N GLU A 66 -13.75 2.81 2.25
CA GLU A 66 -13.61 1.36 2.03
C GLU A 66 -12.61 0.71 2.99
N PHE A 67 -11.42 1.29 3.17
CA PHE A 67 -10.35 0.68 3.98
C PHE A 67 -10.41 1.03 5.47
N ALA A 68 -10.84 2.24 5.83
CA ALA A 68 -10.87 2.69 7.23
C ALA A 68 -12.14 2.25 7.98
N GLY A 69 -13.17 1.74 7.29
CA GLY A 69 -14.38 1.20 7.92
C GLY A 69 -15.30 2.25 8.55
N GLY A 70 -15.13 3.55 8.23
CA GLY A 70 -15.95 4.63 8.75
C GLY A 70 -15.31 6.02 8.62
N LEU A 71 -16.11 7.05 8.92
CA LEU A 71 -15.76 8.48 8.81
C LEU A 71 -15.18 9.08 10.11
N ASP A 72 -15.04 8.30 11.18
CA ASP A 72 -14.35 8.81 12.38
C ASP A 72 -12.90 9.05 11.98
N ALA A 73 -12.60 10.32 11.72
CA ALA A 73 -11.32 10.72 11.17
C ALA A 73 -10.25 10.31 12.19
N PRO A 74 -9.30 9.43 11.81
CA PRO A 74 -8.20 9.09 12.69
C PRO A 74 -7.50 10.38 13.11
N HIS A 75 -7.09 10.49 14.37
CA HIS A 75 -6.53 11.72 14.91
C HIS A 75 -5.25 12.14 14.16
N ASN A 76 -4.56 11.17 13.56
CA ASN A 76 -3.37 11.34 12.75
C ASN A 76 -3.26 10.21 11.69
N VAL A 77 -2.24 10.30 10.83
CA VAL A 77 -2.01 9.35 9.73
C VAL A 77 -1.69 7.94 10.24
N ASP A 78 -0.96 7.83 11.37
CA ASP A 78 -0.56 6.54 11.94
C ASP A 78 -1.77 5.76 12.46
N ASP A 79 -2.69 6.44 13.15
CA ASP A 79 -3.96 5.85 13.60
C ASP A 79 -4.80 5.34 12.42
N GLY A 80 -4.80 6.09 11.32
CA GLY A 80 -5.50 5.70 10.08
C GLY A 80 -4.88 4.47 9.44
N ALA A 81 -3.56 4.45 9.30
CA ALA A 81 -2.82 3.30 8.79
C ALA A 81 -3.04 2.06 9.68
N ALA A 82 -3.01 2.22 11.00
CA ALA A 82 -3.28 1.13 11.94
C ALA A 82 -4.71 0.59 11.81
N ALA A 83 -5.71 1.46 11.65
CA ALA A 83 -7.10 1.05 11.42
C ALA A 83 -7.26 0.27 10.11
N MET A 84 -6.70 0.79 9.01
CA MET A 84 -6.75 0.12 7.70
C MET A 84 -6.12 -1.28 7.76
N VAL A 85 -4.93 -1.40 8.34
CA VAL A 85 -4.27 -2.70 8.52
C VAL A 85 -5.12 -3.61 9.39
N ALA A 86 -5.61 -3.12 10.54
CA ALA A 86 -6.41 -3.91 11.48
C ALA A 86 -7.68 -4.48 10.84
N ASN A 87 -8.34 -3.72 9.96
CA ASN A 87 -9.57 -4.12 9.28
C ASN A 87 -9.38 -5.30 8.30
N GLU A 88 -8.17 -5.48 7.77
CA GLU A 88 -7.90 -6.47 6.71
C GLU A 88 -6.81 -7.49 7.07
N ARG A 89 -6.38 -7.52 8.33
CA ARG A 89 -5.53 -8.59 8.88
C ARG A 89 -6.18 -9.96 8.68
N GLY A 90 -5.34 -10.99 8.53
CA GLY A 90 -5.76 -12.39 8.45
C GLY A 90 -5.85 -12.96 7.03
N LEU A 91 -5.51 -12.16 6.00
CA LEU A 91 -5.18 -12.68 4.68
C LEU A 91 -3.93 -13.57 4.78
N SER A 92 -3.83 -14.56 3.88
CA SER A 92 -2.60 -15.35 3.74
C SER A 92 -1.46 -14.47 3.21
N ASP A 93 -0.23 -14.77 3.63
CA ASP A 93 0.98 -14.03 3.25
C ASP A 93 1.15 -13.91 1.72
N ASP A 94 0.89 -14.99 0.97
CA ASP A 94 0.89 -14.98 -0.51
C ASP A 94 -0.14 -14.01 -1.10
N ALA A 95 -1.31 -13.91 -0.49
CA ALA A 95 -2.38 -13.02 -0.94
C ALA A 95 -2.03 -11.56 -0.65
N VAL A 96 -1.42 -11.29 0.50
CA VAL A 96 -0.88 -9.96 0.85
C VAL A 96 0.21 -9.57 -0.14
N PHE A 97 1.14 -10.47 -0.45
CA PHE A 97 2.22 -10.22 -1.40
C PHE A 97 1.71 -9.95 -2.82
N GLU A 98 0.80 -10.77 -3.35
CA GLU A 98 0.21 -10.54 -4.66
C GLU A 98 -0.61 -9.25 -4.72
N ARG A 99 -1.38 -8.95 -3.67
CA ARG A 99 -2.14 -7.69 -3.59
C ARG A 99 -1.22 -6.48 -3.67
N TRP A 100 -0.13 -6.48 -2.90
CA TRP A 100 0.87 -5.41 -3.01
C TRP A 100 1.49 -5.32 -4.40
N ARG A 101 1.92 -6.44 -5.01
CA ARG A 101 2.50 -6.43 -6.37
C ARG A 101 1.54 -5.87 -7.41
N THR A 102 0.25 -6.22 -7.31
CA THR A 102 -0.81 -5.71 -8.17
C THR A 102 -1.02 -4.20 -7.96
N GLY A 103 -1.11 -3.74 -6.71
CA GLY A 103 -1.22 -2.32 -6.36
C GLY A 103 -0.04 -1.50 -6.86
N ALA A 104 1.19 -1.98 -6.63
CA ALA A 104 2.42 -1.34 -7.06
C ALA A 104 2.48 -1.18 -8.59
N ALA A 105 2.03 -2.18 -9.35
CA ALA A 105 1.94 -2.08 -10.81
C ALA A 105 0.85 -1.08 -11.24
N ALA A 106 -0.31 -1.11 -10.58
CA ALA A 106 -1.43 -0.23 -10.86
C ALA A 106 -1.07 1.25 -10.63
N ILE A 107 -0.41 1.60 -9.53
CA ILE A 107 -0.02 2.99 -9.26
C ILE A 107 1.01 3.50 -10.28
N ARG A 108 1.99 2.67 -10.67
CA ARG A 108 2.95 3.05 -11.73
C ARG A 108 2.24 3.31 -13.05
N SER A 109 1.28 2.46 -13.42
CA SER A 109 0.48 2.65 -14.64
C SER A 109 -0.38 3.92 -14.56
N ALA A 110 -1.02 4.18 -13.42
CA ALA A 110 -1.86 5.35 -13.21
C ALA A 110 -1.05 6.65 -13.30
N LEU A 111 0.11 6.70 -12.64
CA LEU A 111 1.01 7.86 -12.68
C LEU A 111 1.61 8.09 -14.07
N ALA A 112 1.95 7.02 -14.80
CA ALA A 112 2.47 7.13 -16.17
C ALA A 112 1.45 7.72 -17.16
N ALA A 113 0.16 7.48 -16.92
CA ALA A 113 -0.93 8.00 -17.74
C ALA A 113 -1.42 9.39 -17.32
N SER A 114 -0.96 9.91 -16.17
CA SER A 114 -1.44 11.16 -15.58
C SER A 114 -0.63 12.38 -16.03
N ASP A 115 -1.28 13.56 -16.05
CA ASP A 115 -0.56 14.83 -16.18
C ASP A 115 0.12 15.18 -14.85
N PRO A 116 1.47 15.30 -14.81
CA PRO A 116 2.20 15.66 -13.59
C PRO A 116 1.82 17.02 -12.99
N HIS A 117 1.13 17.89 -13.72
CA HIS A 117 0.66 19.20 -13.23
C HIS A 117 -0.80 19.18 -12.77
N HIS A 118 -1.52 18.08 -13.00
CA HIS A 118 -2.89 17.94 -12.54
C HIS A 118 -2.91 17.72 -11.03
N ARG A 119 -3.73 18.50 -10.32
CA ARG A 119 -3.94 18.32 -8.89
C ARG A 119 -5.10 17.36 -8.69
N VAL A 120 -4.85 16.31 -7.91
CA VAL A 120 -5.89 15.43 -7.38
C VAL A 120 -6.66 16.16 -6.28
N GLU A 121 -7.98 15.96 -6.24
CA GLU A 121 -8.89 16.50 -5.21
C GLU A 121 -9.07 15.56 -4.03
#